data_AF-A0A8T0BQE7-F1
#
_entry.id   AF-A0A8T0BQE7-F1
#
_cell.length_a   1.000
_cell.length_b   1.000
_cell.length_c   1.000
_cell.angle_alpha   90.00
_cell.angle_beta   90.00
_cell.angle_gamma   90.00
#
_symmetry.space_group_name_H-M   'P 1'
#
loop_
_entity.id
_entity.type
_entity.pdbx_description
1 polymer ?
#
loop_
_entity_poly.entity_id
_entity_poly.type
_entity_poly.pdbx_seq_one_letter_code
_entity_poly.pdbx_strand_id
1 'polypeptide(L)'
;MYTKIVLKLCAFLRAKCGTEVALDLLDFTCLSTVGSIQWLDMQKKRLSSTSDKILILCSPGVCAKWNAMCGGCRVVTREDACSPMGDMLTPALSLIIPEFVCAPSFGKYIVAYFNDVCSEKDVPSVFNVAVKYQLMKQFEELFFRLLNKEKYEPGQIKHVDSLGGDDYHGCPYGRALRDAIVTFQTYQLTNPNWFKMELID
;
A
#
# COMPACT_ATOMS: atom_id res chain seq x y z
N MET A 1 -11.83 6.40 -5.17
CA MET A 1 -11.93 6.85 -3.74
C MET A 1 -10.79 6.30 -2.88
N TYR A 2 -10.46 5.01 -2.97
CA TYR A 2 -9.31 4.41 -2.27
C TYR A 2 -7.98 5.15 -2.51
N THR A 3 -7.76 5.66 -3.73
CA THR A 3 -6.63 6.54 -4.08
C THR A 3 -6.42 7.70 -3.10
N LYS A 4 -7.51 8.29 -2.60
CA LYS A 4 -7.42 9.37 -1.60
C LYS A 4 -6.87 8.86 -0.28
N ILE A 5 -7.24 7.66 0.17
CA ILE A 5 -6.69 7.04 1.38
C ILE A 5 -5.18 6.86 1.23
N VAL A 6 -4.73 6.32 0.08
CA VAL A 6 -3.30 6.13 -0.21
C VAL A 6 -2.54 7.47 -0.15
N LEU A 7 -3.05 8.52 -0.80
CA LEU A 7 -2.42 9.84 -0.77
C LEU A 7 -2.37 10.44 0.65
N LYS A 8 -3.42 10.25 1.46
CA LYS A 8 -3.43 10.70 2.86
C LYS A 8 -2.48 9.88 3.74
N LEU A 9 -2.30 8.59 3.47
CA LEU A 9 -1.29 7.78 4.14
C LEU A 9 0.12 8.28 3.81
N CYS A 10 0.41 8.60 2.54
CA CYS A 10 1.71 9.16 2.15
C CYS A 10 1.97 10.50 2.85
N ALA A 11 0.97 11.38 2.93
CA ALA A 11 1.09 12.64 3.67
C ALA A 11 1.33 12.41 5.17
N PHE A 12 0.63 11.43 5.76
CA PHE A 12 0.82 11.05 7.15
C PHE A 12 2.23 10.50 7.43
N LEU A 13 2.73 9.58 6.59
CA LEU A 13 4.08 9.03 6.69
C LEU A 13 5.16 10.14 6.58
N ARG A 14 5.02 11.05 5.62
CA ARG A 14 5.96 12.17 5.48
C ARG A 14 5.95 13.09 6.70
N ALA A 15 4.75 13.48 7.16
CA ALA A 15 4.61 14.50 8.20
C ALA A 15 4.82 13.98 9.63
N LYS A 16 4.46 12.72 9.92
CA LYS A 16 4.54 12.13 11.26
C LYS A 16 5.67 11.15 11.44
N CYS A 17 6.00 10.40 10.41
CA CYS A 17 7.06 9.39 10.45
C CYS A 17 8.39 9.94 9.89
N GLY A 18 8.40 11.15 9.33
CA GLY A 18 9.59 11.74 8.69
C GLY A 18 10.11 10.89 7.52
N THR A 19 9.25 10.03 6.95
CA THR A 19 9.63 9.04 5.95
C THR A 19 9.46 9.64 4.56
N GLU A 20 10.51 9.56 3.74
CA GLU A 20 10.40 9.85 2.32
C GLU A 20 9.55 8.77 1.64
N VAL A 21 8.57 9.17 0.84
CA VAL A 21 7.64 8.23 0.20
C VAL A 21 7.65 8.51 -1.29
N ALA A 22 7.99 7.51 -2.09
CA ALA A 22 7.78 7.51 -3.53
C ALA A 22 6.40 6.91 -3.86
N LEU A 23 5.64 7.59 -4.72
CA LEU A 23 4.35 7.13 -5.22
C LEU A 23 4.17 7.67 -6.64
N ASP A 24 3.65 6.84 -7.54
CA ASP A 24 3.37 7.20 -8.94
C ASP A 24 2.53 8.49 -9.06
N LEU A 25 1.49 8.62 -8.23
CA LEU A 25 0.61 9.79 -8.19
C LEU A 25 1.28 11.07 -7.71
N LEU A 26 2.45 10.97 -7.05
CA LEU A 26 3.22 12.11 -6.57
C LEU A 26 4.37 12.48 -7.52
N ASP A 27 4.74 11.60 -8.44
CA ASP A 27 5.87 11.72 -9.36
C ASP A 27 5.45 11.81 -10.84
N PHE A 28 4.23 12.28 -11.10
CA PHE A 28 3.60 12.33 -12.43
C PHE A 28 4.53 12.89 -13.53
N THR A 29 5.22 14.00 -13.27
CA THR A 29 6.12 14.65 -14.26
C THR A 29 7.28 13.76 -14.69
N CYS A 30 7.87 13.00 -13.75
CA CYS A 30 8.95 12.07 -14.07
C CYS A 30 8.37 10.89 -14.86
N LEU A 31 7.26 10.34 -14.38
CA LEU A 31 6.60 9.19 -14.98
C LEU A 31 6.15 9.49 -16.43
N SER A 32 5.59 10.67 -16.71
CA SER A 32 5.20 11.06 -18.07
C SER A 32 6.38 11.20 -19.03
N THR A 33 7.59 11.37 -18.51
CA THR A 33 8.81 11.55 -19.31
C THR A 33 9.48 10.21 -19.63
N VAL A 34 9.56 9.30 -18.65
CA VAL A 34 10.30 8.03 -18.77
C VAL A 34 9.37 6.82 -19.02
N GLY A 35 8.07 6.95 -18.74
CA GLY A 35 7.11 5.86 -18.85
C GLY A 35 7.13 4.87 -17.67
N SER A 36 6.05 4.10 -17.54
CA SER A 36 5.72 3.31 -16.35
C SER A 36 6.80 2.30 -15.95
N ILE A 37 7.28 1.49 -16.91
CA ILE A 37 8.26 0.42 -16.64
C ILE A 37 9.60 1.02 -16.20
N GLN A 38 10.07 2.08 -16.88
CA GLN A 38 11.34 2.72 -16.57
C GLN A 38 11.28 3.42 -15.21
N TRP A 39 10.16 4.07 -14.90
CA TRP A 39 9.95 4.68 -13.59
C TRP A 39 9.99 3.63 -12.46
N LEU A 40 9.31 2.48 -12.65
CA LEU A 40 9.33 1.39 -11.67
C LEU A 40 10.75 0.81 -11.46
N ASP A 41 11.51 0.62 -12.54
CA ASP A 41 12.90 0.18 -12.45
C ASP A 41 13.80 1.20 -11.74
N MET A 42 13.58 2.50 -11.98
CA MET A 42 14.28 3.58 -11.26
C MET A 42 13.96 3.54 -9.75
N GLN A 43 12.69 3.40 -9.36
CA GLN A 43 12.34 3.29 -7.94
C GLN A 43 12.97 2.04 -7.33
N LYS A 44 12.92 0.90 -8.02
CA LYS A 44 13.54 -0.35 -7.56
C LYS A 44 15.05 -0.20 -7.31
N LYS A 45 15.77 0.50 -8.21
CA LYS A 45 17.20 0.80 -8.10
C LYS A 45 17.52 1.79 -6.98
N ARG A 46 16.66 2.78 -6.74
CA ARG A 46 16.78 3.74 -5.63
C ARG A 46 16.70 3.06 -4.27
N LEU A 47 15.94 1.97 -4.18
CA LEU A 47 15.80 1.15 -2.96
C LEU A 47 17.02 0.23 -2.77
N SER A 48 18.20 0.83 -2.65
CA SER A 48 19.49 0.16 -2.48
C SER A 48 19.94 0.06 -1.03
N SER A 49 19.38 0.88 -0.12
CA SER A 49 19.73 0.83 1.29
C SER A 49 19.00 -0.32 1.99
N THR A 50 19.63 -0.88 3.03
CA THR A 50 18.98 -1.86 3.92
C THR A 50 17.79 -1.26 4.68
N SER A 51 17.76 0.07 4.85
CA SER A 51 16.65 0.82 5.46
C SER A 51 15.43 0.91 4.56
N ASP A 52 15.59 0.80 3.26
CA ASP A 52 14.51 1.04 2.31
C ASP A 52 13.47 -0.09 2.35
N LYS A 53 12.20 0.28 2.18
CA LYS A 53 11.06 -0.64 2.24
C LYS A 53 10.08 -0.40 1.11
N ILE A 54 9.45 -1.47 0.66
CA ILE A 54 8.33 -1.43 -0.27
C ILE A 54 7.07 -1.79 0.51
N LEU A 55 6.19 -0.81 0.68
CA LEU A 55 4.88 -1.02 1.28
C LEU A 55 3.86 -1.44 0.21
N ILE A 56 3.38 -2.66 0.30
CA ILE A 56 2.35 -3.23 -0.57
C ILE A 56 1.00 -3.08 0.13
N LEU A 57 0.16 -2.20 -0.39
CA LEU A 57 -1.19 -1.97 0.12
C LEU A 57 -2.20 -2.86 -0.62
N CYS A 58 -2.62 -3.94 0.02
CA CYS A 58 -3.59 -4.88 -0.53
C CYS A 58 -5.02 -4.33 -0.44
N SER A 59 -5.78 -4.56 -1.51
CA SER A 59 -7.18 -4.14 -1.68
C SER A 59 -7.85 -5.04 -2.72
N PRO A 60 -9.18 -5.01 -2.87
CA PRO A 60 -9.88 -5.85 -3.85
C PRO A 60 -9.31 -5.74 -5.28
N GLY A 61 -8.85 -4.54 -5.68
CA GLY A 61 -8.20 -4.31 -6.97
C GLY A 61 -6.87 -5.07 -7.12
N VAL A 62 -6.08 -5.18 -6.04
CA VAL A 62 -4.83 -5.93 -6.03
C VAL A 62 -5.09 -7.42 -6.19
N CYS A 63 -6.06 -7.97 -5.45
CA CYS A 63 -6.45 -9.37 -5.57
C CYS A 63 -6.99 -9.70 -6.97
N ALA A 64 -7.85 -8.84 -7.53
CA ALA A 64 -8.38 -9.02 -8.87
C ALA A 64 -7.28 -9.02 -9.95
N LYS A 65 -6.36 -8.05 -9.91
CA LYS A 65 -5.21 -7.98 -10.84
C LYS A 65 -4.27 -9.17 -10.66
N TRP A 66 -4.01 -9.60 -9.43
CA TRP A 66 -3.23 -10.81 -9.17
C TRP A 66 -3.88 -12.06 -9.78
N ASN A 67 -5.18 -12.26 -9.57
CA ASN A 67 -5.89 -13.40 -10.14
C ASN A 67 -5.86 -13.37 -11.68
N ALA A 68 -5.93 -12.19 -12.30
CA ALA A 68 -5.75 -12.02 -13.74
C ALA A 68 -4.35 -12.44 -14.20
N MET A 69 -3.30 -12.08 -13.46
CA MET A 69 -1.92 -12.51 -13.75
C MET A 69 -1.75 -14.03 -13.62
N CYS A 70 -2.49 -14.68 -12.73
CA CYS A 70 -2.44 -16.13 -12.51
C CYS A 70 -3.34 -16.95 -13.45
N GLY A 71 -3.62 -16.45 -14.66
CA GLY A 71 -4.43 -17.14 -15.67
C GLY A 71 -5.92 -16.81 -15.64
N GLY A 72 -6.33 -15.81 -14.85
CA GLY A 72 -7.67 -15.24 -14.91
C GLY A 72 -7.90 -14.31 -16.11
N CYS A 73 -9.11 -13.77 -16.21
CA CYS A 73 -9.43 -12.75 -17.21
C CYS A 73 -8.74 -11.43 -16.88
N ARG A 74 -8.30 -10.69 -17.91
CA ARG A 74 -7.72 -9.35 -17.74
C ARG A 74 -8.71 -8.45 -17.01
N VAL A 75 -8.22 -7.72 -16.02
CA VAL A 75 -8.99 -6.76 -15.24
C VAL A 75 -8.50 -5.35 -15.55
N VAL A 76 -9.42 -4.46 -15.89
CA VAL A 76 -9.15 -3.03 -16.03
C VAL A 76 -10.09 -2.28 -15.09
N THR A 77 -9.55 -1.42 -14.24
CA THR A 77 -10.38 -0.56 -13.40
C THR A 77 -10.65 0.79 -14.08
N ARG A 78 -11.73 1.47 -13.70
CA ARG A 78 -12.01 2.84 -14.16
C ARG A 78 -10.90 3.79 -13.77
N GLU A 79 -10.34 3.64 -12.57
CA GLU A 79 -9.15 4.37 -12.16
C GLU A 79 -7.99 4.16 -13.14
N ASP A 80 -7.70 2.92 -13.57
CA ASP A 80 -6.63 2.64 -14.55
C ASP A 80 -6.93 3.30 -15.90
N ALA A 81 -8.17 3.20 -16.39
CA ALA A 81 -8.55 3.73 -17.71
C ALA A 81 -8.60 5.27 -17.73
N CYS A 82 -8.98 5.90 -16.61
CA CYS A 82 -8.97 7.35 -16.47
C CYS A 82 -7.59 7.89 -16.06
N SER A 83 -6.69 7.03 -15.60
CA SER A 83 -5.34 7.40 -15.23
C SER A 83 -4.49 7.60 -16.48
N PRO A 84 -3.81 8.75 -16.64
CA PRO A 84 -2.82 8.94 -17.71
C PRO A 84 -1.65 7.94 -17.61
N MET A 85 -1.47 7.30 -16.46
CA MET A 85 -0.42 6.31 -16.21
C MET A 85 -0.86 4.87 -16.47
N GLY A 86 -2.15 4.65 -16.71
CA GLY A 86 -2.72 3.32 -16.83
C GLY A 86 -2.51 2.48 -15.56
N ASP A 87 -2.42 1.18 -15.76
CA ASP A 87 -2.16 0.21 -14.70
C ASP A 87 -0.68 0.18 -14.30
N MET A 88 -0.37 0.77 -13.15
CA MET A 88 0.96 0.73 -12.53
C MET A 88 1.19 -0.49 -11.64
N LEU A 89 0.12 -1.15 -11.17
CA LEU A 89 0.21 -2.24 -10.20
C LEU A 89 0.68 -3.54 -10.85
N THR A 90 0.07 -3.94 -11.97
CA THR A 90 0.44 -5.19 -12.67
C THR A 90 1.92 -5.24 -13.07
N PRO A 91 2.52 -4.19 -13.69
CA PRO A 91 3.95 -4.19 -13.95
C PRO A 91 4.79 -4.15 -12.66
N ALA A 92 4.36 -3.43 -11.61
CA ALA A 92 5.05 -3.44 -10.32
C ALA A 92 5.08 -4.84 -9.69
N LEU A 93 3.95 -5.56 -9.68
CA LEU A 93 3.85 -6.94 -9.21
C LEU A 93 4.81 -7.85 -10.00
N SER A 94 4.79 -7.77 -11.32
CA SER A 94 5.70 -8.53 -12.20
C SER A 94 7.18 -8.34 -11.85
N LEU A 95 7.58 -7.14 -11.41
CA LEU A 95 8.96 -6.82 -11.05
C LEU A 95 9.38 -7.33 -9.66
N ILE A 96 8.44 -7.51 -8.73
CA ILE A 96 8.73 -7.90 -7.35
C ILE A 96 8.51 -9.39 -7.07
N ILE A 97 7.59 -10.05 -7.77
CA ILE A 97 7.26 -11.48 -7.56
C ILE A 97 8.50 -12.39 -7.55
N PRO A 98 9.48 -12.26 -8.47
CA PRO A 98 10.66 -13.12 -8.46
C PRO A 98 11.48 -13.00 -7.16
N GLU A 99 11.39 -11.87 -6.45
CA GLU A 99 12.14 -11.66 -5.22
C GLU A 99 11.52 -12.40 -4.02
N PHE A 100 10.21 -12.69 -4.04
CA PHE A 100 9.55 -13.45 -2.97
C PHE A 100 9.93 -14.93 -2.96
N VAL A 101 10.59 -15.41 -4.01
CA VAL A 101 11.22 -16.74 -4.05
C VAL A 101 12.57 -16.74 -3.30
N CYS A 102 13.19 -15.57 -3.13
CA CYS A 102 14.51 -15.40 -2.52
C CYS A 102 14.41 -14.89 -1.07
N ALA A 103 14.72 -15.75 -0.10
CA ALA A 103 14.63 -15.45 1.35
C ALA A 103 15.29 -14.12 1.83
N PRO A 104 16.42 -13.63 1.27
CA PRO A 104 17.04 -12.38 1.71
C PRO A 104 16.19 -11.12 1.50
N SER A 105 15.14 -11.20 0.66
CA SER A 105 14.33 -10.04 0.28
C SER A 105 13.13 -9.78 1.21
N PHE A 106 12.74 -10.74 2.07
CA PHE A 106 11.56 -10.60 2.94
C PHE A 106 11.63 -9.42 3.91
N GLY A 107 12.84 -8.94 4.22
CA GLY A 107 13.07 -7.71 4.99
C GLY A 107 12.61 -6.44 4.28
N LYS A 108 12.62 -6.44 2.94
CA LYS A 108 12.36 -5.26 2.08
C LYS A 108 10.87 -5.01 1.87
N TYR A 109 10.05 -6.06 1.88
CA TYR A 109 8.62 -5.97 1.58
C TYR A 109 7.79 -5.95 2.85
N ILE A 110 6.86 -5.00 2.92
CA ILE A 110 5.87 -4.88 4.01
C ILE A 110 4.50 -4.98 3.36
N VAL A 111 3.68 -5.91 3.83
CA VAL A 111 2.35 -6.16 3.28
C VAL A 111 1.31 -5.62 4.26
N ALA A 112 0.40 -4.79 3.80
CA ALA A 112 -0.60 -4.17 4.67
C ALA A 112 -1.93 -3.98 3.95
N TYR A 113 -3.01 -3.80 4.71
CA TYR A 113 -4.32 -3.45 4.17
C TYR A 113 -5.11 -2.63 5.19
N PHE A 114 -6.02 -1.77 4.72
CA PHE A 114 -6.90 -1.00 5.60
C PHE A 114 -8.10 -1.85 6.02
N ASN A 115 -8.10 -2.37 7.26
CA ASN A 115 -9.10 -3.33 7.72
C ASN A 115 -10.55 -2.78 7.71
N ASP A 116 -10.73 -1.46 7.73
CA ASP A 116 -12.06 -0.84 7.72
C ASP A 116 -12.71 -0.81 6.33
N VAL A 117 -11.92 -0.97 5.26
CA VAL A 117 -12.36 -0.84 3.86
C VAL A 117 -11.87 -1.98 2.95
N CYS A 118 -10.99 -2.84 3.44
CA CYS A 118 -10.41 -4.01 2.79
C CYS A 118 -10.33 -5.16 3.80
N SER A 119 -10.00 -6.35 3.33
CA SER A 119 -9.92 -7.57 4.14
C SER A 119 -8.63 -8.32 3.87
N GLU A 120 -8.26 -9.26 4.75
CA GLU A 120 -7.10 -10.13 4.51
C GLU A 120 -7.26 -10.98 3.24
N LYS A 121 -8.50 -11.28 2.83
CA LYS A 121 -8.79 -12.04 1.59
C LYS A 121 -8.35 -11.29 0.34
N ASP A 122 -8.14 -9.98 0.45
CA ASP A 122 -7.65 -9.13 -0.63
C ASP A 122 -6.12 -9.19 -0.77
N VAL A 123 -5.42 -9.91 0.11
CA VAL A 123 -3.97 -10.12 0.04
C VAL A 123 -3.67 -11.29 -0.91
N PRO A 124 -2.94 -11.06 -2.02
CA PRO A 124 -2.49 -12.13 -2.91
C PRO A 124 -1.74 -13.26 -2.19
N SER A 125 -1.96 -14.49 -2.67
CA SER A 125 -1.38 -15.70 -2.06
C SER A 125 0.14 -15.73 -2.06
N VAL A 126 0.79 -15.06 -3.03
CA VAL A 126 2.27 -14.90 -3.08
C VAL A 126 2.82 -14.19 -1.84
N PHE A 127 2.00 -13.37 -1.16
CA PHE A 127 2.39 -12.64 0.05
C PHE A 127 2.04 -13.37 1.35
N ASN A 128 1.49 -14.59 1.30
CA ASN A 128 1.15 -15.33 2.51
C ASN A 128 2.36 -15.68 3.39
N VAL A 129 3.56 -15.68 2.82
CA VAL A 129 4.82 -15.89 3.56
C VAL A 129 5.26 -14.66 4.36
N ALA A 130 4.66 -13.49 4.13
CA ALA A 130 4.98 -12.25 4.81
C ALA A 130 3.99 -11.95 5.95
N VAL A 131 4.46 -11.19 6.96
CA VAL A 131 3.59 -10.60 7.98
C VAL A 131 2.70 -9.54 7.34
N LYS A 132 1.40 -9.61 7.63
CA LYS A 132 0.37 -8.72 7.08
C LYS A 132 -0.10 -7.76 8.16
N TYR A 133 0.02 -6.46 7.91
CA TYR A 133 -0.34 -5.42 8.88
C TYR A 133 -1.73 -4.85 8.59
N GLN A 134 -2.60 -4.89 9.60
CA GLN A 134 -3.93 -4.28 9.58
C GLN A 134 -3.85 -2.79 9.89
N LEU A 135 -3.96 -1.95 8.88
CA LEU A 135 -3.99 -0.50 9.05
C LEU A 135 -5.39 -0.03 9.48
N MET A 136 -5.53 0.90 10.42
CA MET A 136 -4.49 1.59 11.21
C MET A 136 -4.18 0.93 12.57
N LYS A 137 -4.81 -0.22 12.88
CA LYS A 137 -4.67 -0.91 14.19
C LYS A 137 -3.24 -1.35 14.51
N GLN A 138 -2.55 -1.88 13.51
CA GLN A 138 -1.16 -2.37 13.60
C GLN A 138 -0.17 -1.42 12.91
N PHE A 139 -0.52 -0.13 12.81
CA PHE A 139 0.35 0.85 12.16
C PHE A 139 1.66 1.05 12.94
N GLU A 140 1.62 0.99 14.28
CA GLU A 140 2.81 1.14 15.10
C GLU A 140 3.83 0.02 14.85
N GLU A 141 3.39 -1.24 14.77
CA GLU A 141 4.23 -2.38 14.39
C GLU A 141 4.82 -2.19 12.98
N LEU A 142 3.99 -1.72 12.04
CA LEU A 142 4.43 -1.40 10.69
C LEU A 142 5.48 -0.28 10.68
N PHE A 143 5.33 0.73 11.54
CA PHE A 143 6.28 1.84 11.65
C PHE A 143 7.63 1.36 12.19
N PHE A 144 7.65 0.51 13.23
CA PHE A 144 8.90 -0.11 13.68
C PHE A 144 9.55 -0.94 12.57
N ARG A 145 8.75 -1.67 11.78
CA ARG A 145 9.26 -2.42 10.62
C ARG A 145 9.83 -1.52 9.54
N LEU A 146 9.22 -0.36 9.26
CA LEU A 146 9.75 0.66 8.36
C LEU A 146 11.14 1.15 8.81
N LEU A 147 11.36 1.25 10.13
CA LEU A 147 12.62 1.67 10.73
C LEU A 147 13.67 0.56 10.89
N ASN A 148 13.42 -0.68 10.43
CA ASN A 148 14.23 -1.87 10.76
C ASN A 148 14.43 -2.08 12.27
N LYS A 149 13.43 -1.75 13.08
CA LYS A 149 13.44 -1.96 14.53
C LYS A 149 12.37 -2.97 14.91
N GLU A 150 12.62 -3.70 15.99
CA GLU A 150 11.60 -4.55 16.60
C GLU A 150 10.83 -3.75 17.66
N LYS A 151 9.51 -3.85 17.62
CA LYS A 151 8.64 -3.28 18.66
C LYS A 151 8.81 -4.03 19.98
N TYR A 152 8.94 -5.36 19.88
CA TYR A 152 9.04 -6.29 21.00
C TYR A 152 10.49 -6.74 21.12
N GLU A 153 11.20 -6.23 22.13
CA GLU A 153 12.52 -6.71 22.51
C GLU A 153 12.44 -7.42 23.87
N PRO A 154 13.35 -8.34 24.20
CA PRO A 154 13.32 -9.03 25.50
C PRO A 154 13.28 -8.05 26.67
N GLY A 155 12.15 -8.00 27.38
CA GLY A 155 11.93 -7.13 28.55
C GLY A 155 11.48 -5.69 28.24
N GLN A 156 11.31 -5.31 26.98
CA GLN A 156 10.90 -3.94 26.61
C GLN A 156 9.95 -3.94 25.40
N ILE A 157 8.78 -3.32 25.57
CA ILE A 157 7.87 -2.99 24.47
C ILE A 157 8.08 -1.52 24.13
N LYS A 158 8.55 -1.23 22.92
CA LYS A 158 8.70 0.14 22.44
C LYS A 158 7.35 0.66 22.00
N HIS A 159 7.00 1.85 22.47
CA HIS A 159 5.78 2.55 22.08
C HIS A 159 6.12 3.90 21.47
N VAL A 160 5.35 4.31 20.48
CA VAL A 160 5.40 5.63 19.87
C VAL A 160 4.03 6.27 20.04
N ASP A 161 3.97 7.22 20.99
CA ASP A 161 2.78 8.01 21.24
C ASP A 161 2.28 8.65 19.94
N SER A 162 0.95 8.69 19.76
CA SER A 162 0.28 9.27 18.57
C SER A 162 0.38 8.49 17.25
N LEU A 163 0.87 7.24 17.24
CA LEU A 163 0.84 6.37 16.04
C LEU A 163 -0.08 5.15 16.17
N GLY A 164 -0.60 4.88 17.37
CA GLY A 164 -1.56 3.79 17.60
C GLY A 164 -2.89 4.00 16.85
N GLY A 165 -3.62 2.89 16.63
CA GLY A 165 -4.88 2.88 15.87
C GLY A 165 -5.95 3.84 16.38
N ASP A 166 -5.96 4.14 17.68
CA ASP A 166 -6.90 5.08 18.28
C ASP A 166 -6.33 6.51 18.43
N ASP A 167 -5.04 6.72 18.19
CA ASP A 167 -4.36 8.00 18.47
C ASP A 167 -3.81 8.70 17.22
N TYR A 168 -3.68 8.00 16.09
CA TYR A 168 -3.08 8.56 14.87
C TYR A 168 -3.79 9.83 14.39
N HIS A 169 -5.09 9.94 14.66
CA HIS A 169 -5.93 11.09 14.31
C HIS A 169 -5.82 12.27 15.29
N GLY A 170 -4.90 12.24 16.26
CA GLY A 170 -4.58 13.40 17.11
C GLY A 170 -3.99 14.58 16.31
N CYS A 171 -3.42 14.33 15.12
CA CYS A 171 -2.83 15.34 14.26
C CYS A 171 -3.65 15.64 12.98
N PRO A 172 -3.43 16.78 12.31
CA PRO A 172 -4.16 17.14 11.09
C PRO A 172 -4.06 16.10 9.96
N TYR A 173 -2.86 15.54 9.75
CA TYR A 173 -2.62 14.53 8.70
C TYR A 173 -3.32 13.21 9.00
N GLY A 174 -3.32 12.78 10.27
CA GLY A 174 -4.00 11.57 10.69
C GLY A 174 -5.52 11.72 10.68
N ARG A 175 -6.06 12.89 11.04
CA ARG A 175 -7.50 13.20 10.84
C ARG A 175 -7.88 13.10 9.37
N ALA A 176 -7.11 13.73 8.49
CA ALA A 176 -7.37 13.68 7.06
C ALA A 176 -7.33 12.26 6.50
N LEU A 177 -6.44 11.39 7.03
CA LEU A 177 -6.42 9.96 6.70
C LEU A 177 -7.66 9.23 7.21
N ARG A 178 -8.02 9.43 8.48
CA ARG A 178 -9.23 8.86 9.10
C ARG A 178 -10.48 9.26 8.31
N ASP A 179 -10.63 10.53 7.99
CA ASP A 179 -11.78 11.05 7.25
C ASP A 179 -11.88 10.43 5.85
N ALA A 180 -10.74 10.21 5.17
CA ALA A 180 -10.72 9.52 3.88
C ALA A 180 -11.14 8.05 4.00
N ILE A 181 -10.70 7.35 5.05
CA ILE A 181 -11.10 5.96 5.34
C ILE A 181 -12.60 5.90 5.61
N VAL A 182 -13.11 6.72 6.53
CA VAL A 182 -14.54 6.76 6.90
C VAL A 182 -15.40 7.10 5.69
N THR A 183 -14.99 8.09 4.88
CA THR A 183 -15.71 8.46 3.66
C THR A 183 -15.84 7.29 2.70
N PHE A 184 -14.75 6.53 2.49
CA PHE A 184 -14.79 5.38 1.61
C PHE A 184 -15.60 4.23 2.21
N GLN A 185 -15.50 3.99 3.51
CA GLN A 185 -16.30 2.99 4.22
C GLN A 185 -17.81 3.28 4.08
N THR A 186 -18.23 4.53 4.29
CA THR A 186 -19.64 4.94 4.08
C THR A 186 -20.08 4.72 2.63
N TYR A 187 -19.21 5.01 1.66
CA TYR A 187 -19.50 4.73 0.26
C TYR A 187 -19.67 3.24 -0.02
N GLN A 188 -18.84 2.36 0.57
CA GLN A 188 -18.96 0.91 0.41
C GLN A 188 -20.25 0.36 1.04
N LEU A 189 -20.67 0.90 2.20
CA LEU A 189 -21.94 0.54 2.84
C LEU A 189 -23.16 0.92 2.00
N THR A 190 -23.11 2.08 1.35
CA THR A 190 -24.19 2.55 0.47
C THR A 190 -24.15 1.87 -0.92
N ASN A 191 -23.00 1.33 -1.33
CA ASN A 191 -22.80 0.68 -2.62
C ASN A 191 -22.11 -0.68 -2.45
N PRO A 192 -22.82 -1.76 -2.05
CA PRO A 192 -22.19 -3.06 -1.80
C PRO A 192 -21.47 -3.67 -3.02
N ASN A 193 -21.92 -3.33 -4.24
CA ASN A 193 -21.31 -3.77 -5.50
C ASN A 193 -20.28 -2.77 -6.07
N TRP A 194 -19.81 -1.81 -5.26
CA TRP A 194 -18.92 -0.72 -5.71
C TRP A 194 -17.73 -1.21 -6.53
N PHE A 195 -17.11 -2.34 -6.14
CA PHE A 195 -15.93 -2.84 -6.83
C PHE A 195 -16.26 -3.39 -8.21
N LYS A 196 -17.41 -4.05 -8.37
CA LYS A 196 -17.88 -4.49 -9.70
C LYS A 196 -18.14 -3.30 -10.61
N MET A 197 -18.68 -2.20 -10.06
CA MET A 197 -18.92 -0.96 -10.80
C MET A 197 -17.62 -0.22 -11.18
N GLU A 198 -16.51 -0.56 -10.52
CA GLU A 198 -15.18 -0.03 -10.78
C GLU A 198 -14.46 -0.80 -11.91
N LEU A 199 -14.91 -2.01 -12.24
CA LEU A 199 -14.36 -2.78 -13.36
C LEU A 199 -14.95 -2.29 -14.69
N ILE A 200 -14.11 -2.27 -15.72
CA ILE A 200 -14.50 -2.03 -17.12
C ILE A 200 -14.45 -3.37 -17.84
N ASP A 201 -15.51 -3.68 -18.59
CA ASP A 201 -15.61 -4.86 -19.47
C ASP A 201 -14.72 -4.73 -20.72
#